data_AF-A0A4R7BDA0-F1
#
_entry.id   AF-A0A4R7BDA0-F1
#
_cell.length_a   1.000
_cell.length_b   1.000
_cell.length_c   1.000
_cell.angle_alpha   90.00
_cell.angle_beta   90.00
_cell.angle_gamma   90.00
#
_symmetry.space_group_name_H-M   'P 1'
#
loop_
_entity.id
_entity.type
_entity.pdbx_description
1 polymer ?
#
loop_
_entity_poly.entity_id
_entity_poly.type
_entity_poly.pdbx_seq_one_letter_code
_entity_poly.pdbx_strand_id
1 'polypeptide(L)'
;MAYTRRNIWLLGADWADPILWYARGVKAMKARLLSQATSWKFFAAIHGFDPPLWQQLGYLGQAEALPGQADRTKYWNQCQHGSWYFLPWHRGYLLALEAIVRAEVVKLGGPADWALPYWNYFKPGENLLPPAFGSTSWPDGKDDNPLYVPQRYGPNNDGKVFVPLNQVNEQALGDAHFSGNANGGGPGFGGVPTRFSHAGNIHGGIETQPHDWVHGLVGGSDPQSNQPGLMSDPDTAALDPIFWLHHSNIDRLWAVWRRNPTTHTDSSAAKWSKGPAANGDRPFVLPKPDGSAWSYTPGQMSDMAALGYGYDDLAMPAAAELAQARLERLGFGSTDTQTA
;
A
#
# COMPACT_ATOMS: atom_id res chain seq x y z
N MET A 1 5.27 -20.76 11.02
CA MET A 1 5.86 -19.47 11.46
C MET A 1 5.14 -18.37 10.70
N ALA A 2 4.65 -17.33 11.37
CA ALA A 2 4.01 -16.19 10.72
C ALA A 2 5.07 -15.12 10.41
N TYR A 3 5.09 -14.61 9.17
CA TYR A 3 5.98 -13.50 8.79
C TYR A 3 5.58 -12.24 9.55
N THR A 4 6.50 -11.59 10.26
CA THR A 4 6.18 -10.42 11.09
C THR A 4 6.72 -9.15 10.45
N ARG A 5 5.83 -8.29 9.97
CA ARG A 5 6.16 -6.94 9.50
C ARG A 5 6.45 -6.04 10.70
N ARG A 6 7.51 -5.25 10.61
CA ARG A 6 8.02 -4.43 11.72
C ARG A 6 8.11 -2.97 11.34
N ASN A 7 7.94 -2.09 12.33
CA ASN A 7 8.09 -0.65 12.11
C ASN A 7 9.53 -0.33 11.73
N ILE A 8 9.74 0.26 10.56
CA ILE A 8 11.08 0.56 10.05
C ILE A 8 11.91 1.43 11.02
N TRP A 9 11.27 2.36 11.72
CA TRP A 9 11.95 3.28 12.65
C TRP A 9 12.38 2.62 13.96
N LEU A 10 11.84 1.45 14.29
CA LEU A 10 12.14 0.72 15.53
C LEU A 10 13.14 -0.44 15.31
N LEU A 11 13.74 -0.54 14.12
CA LEU A 11 14.72 -1.58 13.79
C LEU A 11 16.14 -1.29 14.31
N GLY A 12 16.39 -0.10 14.86
CA GLY A 12 17.61 0.25 15.58
C GLY A 12 18.81 0.71 14.73
N ALA A 13 18.71 0.65 13.41
CA ALA A 13 19.73 1.19 12.49
C ALA A 13 19.12 1.51 11.11
N ASP A 14 19.69 2.50 10.42
CA ASP A 14 19.26 2.90 9.07
C ASP A 14 19.27 1.74 8.06
N TRP A 15 20.23 0.84 8.20
CA TRP A 15 20.41 -0.34 7.35
C TRP A 15 20.23 -1.65 8.12
N ALA A 16 19.33 -1.66 9.11
CA ALA A 16 18.96 -2.90 9.80
C ALA A 16 18.52 -3.99 8.80
N ASP A 17 18.71 -5.26 9.17
CA ASP A 17 18.56 -6.41 8.27
C ASP A 17 17.29 -6.38 7.39
N PRO A 18 16.07 -6.12 7.91
CA PRO A 18 14.89 -6.06 7.06
C PRO A 18 14.98 -5.02 5.92
N ILE A 19 15.63 -3.87 6.18
CA ILE A 19 15.81 -2.77 5.23
C ILE A 19 16.88 -3.12 4.20
N LEU A 20 18.02 -3.65 4.66
CA LEU A 20 19.12 -4.04 3.78
C LEU A 20 18.69 -5.16 2.80
N TRP A 21 17.97 -6.16 3.30
CA TRP A 21 17.43 -7.23 2.45
C TRP A 21 16.32 -6.76 1.53
N TYR A 22 15.51 -5.78 1.96
CA TYR A 22 14.56 -5.11 1.07
C TYR A 22 15.29 -4.43 -0.09
N ALA A 23 16.33 -3.62 0.19
CA ALA A 23 17.13 -2.95 -0.84
C ALA A 23 17.73 -3.94 -1.85
N ARG A 24 18.33 -5.04 -1.37
CA ARG A 24 18.89 -6.10 -2.24
C ARG A 24 17.82 -6.74 -3.14
N GLY A 25 16.65 -7.06 -2.59
CA GLY A 25 15.53 -7.61 -3.35
C GLY A 25 14.98 -6.61 -4.38
N VAL A 26 14.84 -5.33 -4.02
CA VAL A 26 14.44 -4.26 -4.94
C VAL A 26 15.47 -4.13 -6.08
N LYS A 27 16.77 -4.15 -5.80
CA LYS A 27 17.83 -4.12 -6.82
C LYS A 27 17.71 -5.30 -7.79
N ALA A 28 17.51 -6.52 -7.26
CA ALA A 28 17.31 -7.72 -8.08
C ALA A 28 16.07 -7.62 -8.98
N MET A 29 14.96 -7.09 -8.45
CA MET A 29 13.74 -6.87 -9.24
C MET A 29 13.90 -5.77 -10.30
N LYS A 30 14.63 -4.68 -10.00
CA LYS A 30 14.91 -3.58 -10.94
C LYS A 30 15.81 -3.99 -12.10
N ALA A 31 16.65 -5.01 -11.91
CA ALA A 31 17.51 -5.56 -12.97
C ALA A 31 16.76 -6.41 -14.00
N ARG A 32 15.51 -6.78 -13.73
CA ARG A 32 14.67 -7.58 -14.64
C ARG A 32 14.06 -6.71 -15.74
N LEU A 33 13.84 -7.29 -16.91
CA LEU A 33 13.18 -6.61 -18.02
C LEU A 33 11.71 -6.35 -17.67
N LEU A 34 11.16 -5.22 -18.15
CA LEU A 34 9.74 -4.90 -18.00
C LEU A 34 8.81 -6.02 -18.50
N SER A 35 9.23 -6.78 -19.51
CA SER A 35 8.49 -7.94 -20.03
C SER A 35 8.38 -9.12 -19.05
N GLN A 36 9.18 -9.15 -17.98
CA GLN A 36 9.15 -10.20 -16.97
C GLN A 36 8.15 -9.84 -15.87
N ALA A 37 7.18 -10.73 -15.63
CA ALA A 37 6.09 -10.53 -14.66
C ALA A 37 6.55 -10.31 -13.21
N THR A 38 7.80 -10.66 -12.89
CA THR A 38 8.40 -10.49 -11.56
C THR A 38 9.37 -9.29 -11.50
N SER A 39 9.43 -8.45 -12.53
CA SER A 39 10.25 -7.22 -12.52
C SER A 39 9.61 -6.12 -11.68
N TRP A 40 10.44 -5.18 -11.20
CA TRP A 40 9.98 -4.01 -10.47
C TRP A 40 9.00 -3.17 -11.28
N LYS A 41 9.36 -2.92 -12.54
CA LYS A 41 8.56 -2.10 -13.45
C LYS A 41 7.25 -2.78 -13.86
N PHE A 42 7.26 -4.11 -14.01
CA PHE A 42 6.01 -4.86 -14.24
C PHE A 42 5.08 -4.72 -13.04
N PHE A 43 5.61 -4.86 -11.81
CA PHE A 43 4.81 -4.68 -10.61
C PHE A 43 4.27 -3.26 -10.49
N ALA A 44 5.07 -2.23 -10.77
CA ALA A 44 4.56 -0.86 -10.78
C ALA A 44 3.41 -0.68 -11.80
N ALA A 45 3.53 -1.28 -12.99
CA ALA A 45 2.49 -1.24 -14.03
C ALA A 45 1.20 -2.01 -13.68
N ILE A 46 1.25 -2.92 -12.69
CA ILE A 46 0.03 -3.52 -12.10
C ILE A 46 -0.81 -2.45 -11.41
N HIS A 47 -0.15 -1.51 -10.73
CA HIS A 47 -0.82 -0.42 -10.04
C HIS A 47 -1.42 0.55 -11.06
N GLY A 48 -0.58 1.19 -11.87
CA GLY A 48 -0.94 2.10 -12.95
C GLY A 48 0.22 2.25 -13.94
N PHE A 49 -0.06 2.70 -15.16
CA PHE A 49 0.90 2.75 -16.25
C PHE A 49 0.47 3.76 -17.31
N ASP A 50 1.14 4.91 -17.31
CA ASP A 50 1.12 5.91 -18.36
C ASP A 50 2.47 5.89 -19.10
N PRO A 51 2.55 5.32 -20.32
CA PRO A 51 3.81 5.22 -21.05
C PRO A 51 4.48 6.57 -21.33
N PRO A 52 3.78 7.62 -21.82
CA PRO A 52 4.35 8.96 -21.95
C PRO A 52 5.02 9.48 -20.66
N LEU A 53 4.33 9.40 -19.53
CA LEU A 53 4.84 9.85 -18.24
C LEU A 53 6.05 9.03 -17.79
N TRP A 54 6.00 7.71 -17.95
CA TRP A 54 7.13 6.84 -17.60
C TRP A 54 8.35 7.10 -18.48
N GLN A 55 8.16 7.43 -19.77
CA GLN A 55 9.26 7.83 -20.65
C GLN A 55 9.86 9.16 -20.22
N GLN A 56 9.01 10.15 -19.93
CA GLN A 56 9.41 11.48 -19.48
C GLN A 56 10.22 11.42 -18.18
N LEU A 57 9.83 10.55 -17.25
CA LEU A 57 10.50 10.36 -15.97
C LEU A 57 11.69 9.38 -16.02
N GLY A 58 11.97 8.78 -17.18
CA GLY A 58 13.11 7.88 -17.38
C GLY A 58 12.90 6.43 -16.90
N TYR A 59 11.67 6.02 -16.63
CA TYR A 59 11.31 4.66 -16.20
C TYR A 59 10.94 3.72 -17.37
N LEU A 60 10.67 4.26 -18.56
CA LEU A 60 10.43 3.50 -19.79
C LEU A 60 11.37 3.96 -20.91
N GLY A 61 12.15 3.03 -21.46
CA GLY A 61 13.00 3.32 -22.62
C GLY A 61 12.18 3.45 -23.92
N GLN A 62 12.63 4.29 -24.86
CA GLN A 62 11.96 4.49 -26.16
C GLN A 62 11.77 3.20 -26.97
N ALA A 63 12.71 2.26 -26.86
CA ALA A 63 12.68 0.97 -27.55
C ALA A 63 12.53 -0.22 -26.58
N GLU A 64 12.11 0.03 -25.33
CA GLU A 64 11.95 -1.04 -24.35
C GLU A 64 10.74 -1.92 -24.68
N ALA A 65 10.97 -3.23 -24.73
CA ALA A 65 9.92 -4.19 -25.04
C ALA A 65 8.90 -4.29 -23.89
N LEU A 66 7.63 -4.03 -24.20
CA LEU A 66 6.51 -4.28 -23.31
C LEU A 66 6.20 -5.79 -23.22
N PRO A 67 5.55 -6.26 -22.14
CA PRO A 67 5.00 -7.61 -22.10
C PRO A 67 3.94 -7.82 -23.17
N GLY A 68 3.68 -9.11 -23.46
CA GLY A 68 2.62 -9.51 -24.38
C GLY A 68 1.26 -8.90 -24.01
N GLN A 69 0.42 -8.65 -25.00
CA GLN A 69 -0.90 -8.04 -24.78
C GLN A 69 -1.76 -8.83 -23.79
N ALA A 70 -1.67 -10.16 -23.78
CA ALA A 70 -2.38 -11.00 -22.82
C ALA A 70 -1.96 -10.71 -21.37
N ASP A 71 -0.66 -10.54 -21.10
CA ASP A 71 -0.16 -10.21 -19.77
C ASP A 71 -0.57 -8.80 -19.36
N ARG A 72 -0.47 -7.82 -20.26
CA ARG A 72 -0.90 -6.44 -19.98
C ARG A 72 -2.39 -6.39 -19.66
N THR A 73 -3.23 -7.01 -20.48
CA THR A 73 -4.67 -7.12 -20.22
C THR A 73 -4.94 -7.82 -18.89
N LYS A 74 -4.15 -8.84 -18.52
CA LYS A 74 -4.35 -9.64 -17.30
C LYS A 74 -3.84 -8.99 -16.01
N TYR A 75 -2.77 -8.19 -16.06
CA TYR A 75 -2.06 -7.71 -14.87
C TYR A 75 -2.01 -6.19 -14.72
N TRP A 76 -2.06 -5.39 -15.78
CA TRP A 76 -1.81 -3.94 -15.66
C TRP A 76 -3.06 -3.09 -15.43
N ASN A 77 -2.85 -1.91 -14.82
CA ASN A 77 -3.86 -0.88 -14.52
C ASN A 77 -5.03 -1.45 -13.72
N GLN A 78 -4.71 -2.05 -12.58
CA GLN A 78 -5.69 -2.76 -11.75
C GLN A 78 -5.83 -2.27 -10.33
N CYS A 79 -5.03 -1.29 -9.87
CA CYS A 79 -5.20 -0.77 -8.52
C CYS A 79 -6.64 -0.35 -8.29
N GLN A 80 -7.16 -0.59 -7.10
CA GLN A 80 -8.53 -0.22 -6.76
C GLN A 80 -8.48 1.05 -5.92
N HIS A 81 -9.08 2.13 -6.44
CA HIS A 81 -9.23 3.41 -5.75
C HIS A 81 -10.66 3.91 -5.84
N GLY A 82 -11.08 4.68 -4.85
CA GLY A 82 -12.44 5.17 -4.69
C GLY A 82 -13.46 4.03 -4.66
N SER A 83 -13.12 2.95 -3.96
CA SER A 83 -13.93 1.73 -3.88
C SER A 83 -13.72 0.97 -2.59
N TRP A 84 -14.73 0.20 -2.17
CA TRP A 84 -14.62 -0.78 -1.09
C TRP A 84 -13.58 -1.89 -1.33
N TYR A 85 -12.97 -1.97 -2.52
CA TYR A 85 -11.92 -2.93 -2.83
C TYR A 85 -10.51 -2.38 -2.60
N PHE A 86 -10.36 -1.11 -2.21
CA PHE A 86 -9.08 -0.47 -1.95
C PHE A 86 -8.19 -1.30 -1.02
N LEU A 87 -8.65 -1.57 0.21
CA LEU A 87 -7.90 -2.34 1.20
C LEU A 87 -7.57 -3.79 0.77
N PRO A 88 -8.55 -4.64 0.37
CA PRO A 88 -8.26 -6.01 0.01
C PRO A 88 -7.36 -6.14 -1.23
N TRP A 89 -7.51 -5.24 -2.22
CA TRP A 89 -6.64 -5.26 -3.39
C TRP A 89 -5.19 -4.94 -3.02
N HIS A 90 -4.97 -3.88 -2.23
CA HIS A 90 -3.62 -3.50 -1.81
C HIS A 90 -2.98 -4.54 -0.87
N ARG A 91 -3.76 -5.22 -0.01
CA ARG A 91 -3.26 -6.36 0.79
C ARG A 91 -2.74 -7.48 -0.10
N GLY A 92 -3.51 -7.91 -1.10
CA GLY A 92 -3.05 -8.91 -2.06
C GLY A 92 -1.82 -8.46 -2.83
N TYR A 93 -1.79 -7.18 -3.23
CA TYR A 93 -0.65 -6.58 -3.93
C TYR A 93 0.65 -6.61 -3.11
N LEU A 94 0.57 -6.24 -1.83
CA LEU A 94 1.69 -6.35 -0.89
C LEU A 94 2.16 -7.79 -0.73
N LEU A 95 1.25 -8.76 -0.59
CA LEU A 95 1.60 -10.17 -0.43
C LEU A 95 2.33 -10.73 -1.65
N ALA A 96 1.90 -10.37 -2.86
CA ALA A 96 2.57 -10.81 -4.08
C ALA A 96 3.97 -10.22 -4.23
N LEU A 97 4.14 -8.90 -3.99
CA LEU A 97 5.46 -8.28 -4.02
C LEU A 97 6.37 -8.89 -2.93
N GLU A 98 5.87 -8.96 -1.71
CA GLU A 98 6.62 -9.48 -0.56
C GLU A 98 7.09 -10.92 -0.83
N ALA A 99 6.27 -11.77 -1.43
CA ALA A 99 6.67 -13.12 -1.82
C ALA A 99 7.82 -13.13 -2.85
N ILE A 100 7.81 -12.22 -3.83
CA ILE A 100 8.88 -12.11 -4.84
C ILE A 100 10.16 -11.57 -4.21
N VAL A 101 10.07 -10.51 -3.41
CA VAL A 101 11.22 -9.96 -2.69
C VAL A 101 11.81 -11.01 -1.76
N ARG A 102 10.98 -11.72 -0.98
CA ARG A 102 11.42 -12.81 -0.10
C ARG A 102 12.13 -13.92 -0.87
N ALA A 103 11.59 -14.32 -2.03
CA ALA A 103 12.24 -15.34 -2.87
C ALA A 103 13.64 -14.87 -3.33
N GLU A 104 13.80 -13.60 -3.70
CA GLU A 104 15.12 -13.04 -4.02
C GLU A 104 16.03 -12.94 -2.79
N VAL A 105 15.51 -12.53 -1.62
CA VAL A 105 16.27 -12.49 -0.38
C VAL A 105 16.83 -13.89 -0.06
N VAL A 106 16.00 -14.93 -0.11
CA VAL A 106 16.44 -16.33 0.11
C VAL A 106 17.49 -16.75 -0.91
N LYS A 107 17.27 -16.44 -2.19
CA LYS A 107 18.21 -16.76 -3.26
C LYS A 107 19.57 -16.07 -3.07
N LEU A 108 19.59 -14.88 -2.48
CA LEU A 108 20.79 -14.11 -2.15
C LEU A 108 21.42 -14.53 -0.81
N GLY A 109 20.92 -15.57 -0.15
CA GLY A 109 21.43 -16.07 1.13
C GLY A 109 20.94 -15.30 2.37
N GLY A 110 19.88 -14.51 2.23
CA GLY A 110 19.23 -13.80 3.32
C GLY A 110 18.20 -14.64 4.09
N PRO A 111 17.55 -14.04 5.10
CA PRO A 111 16.61 -14.73 5.99
C PRO A 111 15.35 -15.20 5.25
N ALA A 112 15.00 -16.48 5.42
CA ALA A 112 13.81 -17.08 4.82
C ALA A 112 12.49 -16.58 5.43
N ASP A 113 12.56 -16.01 6.63
CA ASP A 113 11.46 -15.37 7.33
C ASP A 113 11.37 -13.85 7.10
N TRP A 114 12.11 -13.31 6.12
CA TRP A 114 12.04 -11.89 5.76
C TRP A 114 10.58 -11.44 5.50
N ALA A 115 10.21 -10.30 6.06
CA ALA A 115 8.90 -9.68 5.89
C ALA A 115 9.08 -8.19 5.58
N LEU A 116 8.16 -7.65 4.77
CA LEU A 116 8.19 -6.25 4.38
C LEU A 116 7.99 -5.36 5.62
N PRO A 117 8.87 -4.39 5.90
CA PRO A 117 8.62 -3.42 6.96
C PRO A 117 7.39 -2.55 6.68
N TYR A 118 6.94 -1.80 7.69
CA TYR A 118 5.97 -0.71 7.50
C TYR A 118 6.56 0.60 8.01
N TRP A 119 6.09 1.72 7.44
CA TRP A 119 6.47 3.06 7.89
C TRP A 119 5.33 3.69 8.71
N ASN A 120 5.49 3.73 10.03
CA ASN A 120 4.55 4.40 10.92
C ASN A 120 4.91 5.88 11.09
N TYR A 121 4.18 6.76 10.42
CA TYR A 121 4.50 8.19 10.35
C TYR A 121 3.68 9.07 11.31
N PHE A 122 3.02 8.49 12.33
CA PHE A 122 2.11 9.22 13.21
C PHE A 122 2.75 9.82 14.47
N LYS A 123 4.07 9.66 14.66
CA LYS A 123 4.77 10.14 15.85
C LYS A 123 6.03 10.95 15.50
N PRO A 124 6.41 11.95 16.34
CA PRO A 124 7.65 12.67 16.15
C PRO A 124 8.84 11.72 16.09
N GLY A 125 9.70 11.89 15.09
CA GLY A 125 10.89 11.05 14.89
C GLY A 125 10.65 9.82 14.00
N GLU A 126 9.40 9.39 13.83
CA GLU A 126 9.02 8.32 12.88
C GLU A 126 8.36 8.87 11.61
N ASN A 127 7.97 10.14 11.63
CA ASN A 127 7.30 10.83 10.52
C ASN A 127 8.26 11.37 9.44
N LEU A 128 9.56 11.12 9.57
CA LEU A 128 10.56 11.45 8.55
C LEU A 128 10.68 10.31 7.53
N LEU A 129 11.16 10.61 6.33
CA LEU A 129 11.59 9.56 5.40
C LEU A 129 12.67 8.70 6.07
N PRO A 130 12.55 7.36 6.08
CA PRO A 130 13.58 6.51 6.65
C PRO A 130 14.94 6.76 5.96
N PRO A 131 16.05 6.92 6.69
CA PRO A 131 17.30 7.42 6.10
C PRO A 131 17.84 6.59 4.93
N ALA A 132 17.65 5.27 4.95
CA ALA A 132 18.01 4.38 3.84
C ALA A 132 17.32 4.70 2.51
N PHE A 133 16.20 5.43 2.52
CA PHE A 133 15.51 5.86 1.32
C PHE A 133 16.00 7.23 0.83
N GLY A 134 16.60 8.05 1.70
CA GLY A 134 17.11 9.39 1.36
C GLY A 134 18.57 9.43 0.89
N SER A 135 19.34 8.37 1.14
CA SER A 135 20.75 8.29 0.76
C SER A 135 20.94 7.77 -0.66
N THR A 136 21.84 8.36 -1.46
CA THR A 136 22.23 7.81 -2.78
C THR A 136 23.09 6.54 -2.66
N SER A 137 23.71 6.33 -1.49
CA SER A 137 24.62 5.21 -1.21
C SER A 137 24.05 4.28 -0.13
N TRP A 138 24.53 3.05 -0.11
CA TRP A 138 24.05 1.98 0.76
C TRP A 138 25.19 0.95 1.02
N PRO A 139 25.05 -0.02 1.94
CA PRO A 139 26.16 -0.89 2.31
C PRO A 139 26.79 -1.68 1.14
N ASP A 140 26.02 -1.97 0.10
CA ASP A 140 26.44 -2.77 -1.04
C ASP A 140 26.87 -1.95 -2.26
N GLY A 141 26.83 -0.61 -2.18
CA GLY A 141 27.14 0.23 -3.34
C GLY A 141 27.07 1.73 -3.09
N LYS A 142 27.68 2.48 -4.00
CA LYS A 142 27.76 3.94 -3.94
C LYS A 142 27.01 4.53 -5.12
N ASP A 143 26.19 5.55 -4.85
CA ASP A 143 25.40 6.29 -5.83
C ASP A 143 24.46 5.42 -6.70
N ASP A 144 24.13 4.21 -6.20
CA ASP A 144 23.28 3.22 -6.86
C ASP A 144 22.26 2.58 -5.91
N ASN A 145 21.93 3.27 -4.80
CA ASN A 145 20.98 2.77 -3.83
C ASN A 145 19.61 2.49 -4.48
N PRO A 146 19.13 1.23 -4.47
CA PRO A 146 17.87 0.86 -5.11
C PRO A 146 16.64 1.46 -4.41
N LEU A 147 16.76 1.97 -3.18
CA LEU A 147 15.69 2.62 -2.42
C LEU A 147 15.62 4.14 -2.64
N TYR A 148 16.66 4.73 -3.23
CA TYR A 148 16.70 6.16 -3.53
C TYR A 148 15.87 6.49 -4.77
N VAL A 149 15.13 7.59 -4.71
CA VAL A 149 14.33 8.14 -5.80
C VAL A 149 14.48 9.66 -5.78
N PRO A 150 14.98 10.29 -6.87
CA PRO A 150 15.16 11.74 -6.91
C PRO A 150 13.83 12.51 -7.08
N GLN A 151 12.79 11.89 -7.64
CA GLN A 151 11.46 12.50 -7.81
C GLN A 151 10.59 12.40 -6.55
N ARG A 152 11.21 12.63 -5.39
CA ARG A 152 10.52 12.87 -4.12
C ARG A 152 10.76 14.32 -3.71
N TYR A 153 9.73 15.14 -3.76
CA TYR A 153 9.87 16.58 -3.53
C TYR A 153 9.45 16.98 -2.11
N GLY A 154 8.71 16.12 -1.41
CA GLY A 154 8.25 16.40 -0.05
C GLY A 154 7.16 17.47 0.03
N PRO A 155 6.66 17.78 1.22
CA PRO A 155 5.51 18.67 1.40
C PRO A 155 5.78 20.14 1.00
N ASN A 156 7.06 20.54 0.95
CA ASN A 156 7.48 21.90 0.60
C ASN A 156 8.10 21.99 -0.79
N ASN A 157 8.11 20.89 -1.56
CA ASN A 157 8.76 20.79 -2.88
C ASN A 157 10.27 21.13 -2.87
N ASP A 158 10.96 20.90 -1.75
CA ASP A 158 12.40 21.21 -1.56
C ASP A 158 13.28 19.95 -1.47
N GLY A 159 12.71 18.76 -1.75
CA GLY A 159 13.38 17.47 -1.68
C GLY A 159 13.45 16.89 -0.26
N LYS A 160 12.95 17.59 0.77
CA LYS A 160 12.91 17.08 2.14
C LYS A 160 11.58 16.42 2.42
N VAL A 161 11.58 15.09 2.39
CA VAL A 161 10.38 14.29 2.65
C VAL A 161 10.15 14.10 4.14
N PHE A 162 8.98 14.50 4.61
CA PHE A 162 8.43 14.19 5.92
C PHE A 162 6.91 14.28 5.88
N VAL A 163 6.24 13.61 6.82
CA VAL A 163 4.79 13.68 7.02
C VAL A 163 4.50 14.68 8.14
N PRO A 164 3.85 15.83 7.87
CA PRO A 164 3.48 16.77 8.92
C PRO A 164 2.40 16.17 9.83
N LEU A 165 2.71 16.02 11.12
CA LEU A 165 1.83 15.37 12.10
C LEU A 165 0.50 16.10 12.33
N ASN A 166 0.40 17.36 11.92
CA ASN A 166 -0.83 18.15 11.97
C ASN A 166 -1.69 18.03 10.71
N GLN A 167 -1.21 17.34 9.66
CA GLN A 167 -1.91 17.17 8.38
C GLN A 167 -2.41 15.75 8.17
N VAL A 168 -1.81 14.76 8.83
CA VAL A 168 -2.14 13.34 8.69
C VAL A 168 -2.64 12.80 10.02
N ASN A 169 -3.69 11.97 9.99
CA ASN A 169 -4.35 11.46 11.19
C ASN A 169 -4.90 10.04 11.00
N GLU A 170 -5.33 9.44 12.12
CA GLU A 170 -5.87 8.08 12.18
C GLU A 170 -7.39 8.08 12.49
N GLN A 171 -8.10 9.17 12.19
CA GLN A 171 -9.53 9.30 12.55
C GLN A 171 -10.41 8.25 11.89
N ALA A 172 -10.02 7.75 10.70
CA ALA A 172 -10.71 6.66 10.02
C ALA A 172 -10.84 5.41 10.90
N LEU A 173 -9.93 5.19 11.85
CA LEU A 173 -10.02 4.05 12.77
C LEU A 173 -11.28 4.06 13.65
N GLY A 174 -11.96 5.21 13.79
CA GLY A 174 -13.20 5.34 14.54
C GLY A 174 -14.47 5.02 13.75
N ASP A 175 -14.39 4.80 12.42
CA ASP A 175 -15.55 4.43 11.61
C ASP A 175 -15.92 2.96 11.86
N ALA A 176 -17.03 2.71 12.56
CA ALA A 176 -17.46 1.34 12.84
C ALA A 176 -17.82 0.54 11.57
N HIS A 177 -18.27 1.21 10.50
CA HIS A 177 -18.68 0.53 9.28
C HIS A 177 -17.57 0.46 8.25
N PHE A 178 -17.27 -0.75 7.76
CA PHE A 178 -16.31 -0.94 6.67
C PHE A 178 -16.72 -0.19 5.40
N SER A 179 -17.99 -0.25 5.01
CA SER A 179 -18.51 0.43 3.82
C SER A 179 -19.58 1.44 4.18
N GLY A 180 -19.54 2.59 3.50
CA GLY A 180 -20.56 3.63 3.59
C GLY A 180 -21.36 3.81 2.31
N ASN A 181 -21.93 5.00 2.13
CA ASN A 181 -22.81 5.32 1.01
C ASN A 181 -22.20 6.42 0.12
N ALA A 182 -22.44 6.32 -1.18
CA ALA A 182 -21.95 7.29 -2.17
C ALA A 182 -22.72 8.63 -2.15
N ASN A 183 -23.95 8.65 -1.66
CA ASN A 183 -24.90 9.76 -1.80
C ASN A 183 -25.43 10.30 -0.45
N GLY A 184 -24.56 10.39 0.56
CA GLY A 184 -24.89 10.88 1.91
C GLY A 184 -24.57 9.84 3.00
N GLY A 185 -24.20 10.31 4.20
CA GLY A 185 -23.45 9.48 5.17
C GLY A 185 -21.98 9.37 4.76
N GLY A 186 -21.07 9.06 5.71
CA GLY A 186 -19.64 8.91 5.41
C GLY A 186 -19.36 7.74 4.44
N PRO A 187 -18.20 7.71 3.76
CA PRO A 187 -17.82 6.65 2.83
C PRO A 187 -17.49 5.31 3.53
N GLY A 188 -17.49 5.30 4.87
CA GLY A 188 -17.04 4.18 5.70
C GLY A 188 -15.53 4.05 5.73
N PHE A 189 -15.03 3.19 6.61
CA PHE A 189 -13.60 2.98 6.80
C PHE A 189 -12.88 2.59 5.49
N GLY A 190 -13.37 1.55 4.82
CA GLY A 190 -12.77 0.93 3.65
C GLY A 190 -13.34 1.36 2.30
N GLY A 191 -14.37 2.23 2.27
CA GLY A 191 -14.91 2.84 1.06
C GLY A 191 -16.28 2.33 0.62
N VAL A 192 -16.84 3.00 -0.40
CA VAL A 192 -18.21 2.78 -0.86
C VAL A 192 -18.35 1.55 -1.77
N PRO A 193 -19.54 0.92 -1.83
CA PRO A 193 -19.80 -0.17 -2.76
C PRO A 193 -19.63 0.22 -4.23
N THR A 194 -18.76 -0.50 -4.94
CA THR A 194 -18.55 -0.35 -6.37
C THR A 194 -18.40 -1.71 -7.08
N ARG A 195 -18.38 -1.65 -8.41
CA ARG A 195 -17.78 -2.69 -9.26
C ARG A 195 -16.24 -2.58 -9.24
N PHE A 196 -15.56 -3.33 -10.09
CA PHE A 196 -14.13 -3.08 -10.34
C PHE A 196 -13.93 -1.60 -10.73
N SER A 197 -13.10 -0.88 -9.97
CA SER A 197 -12.92 0.57 -10.11
C SER A 197 -11.45 0.95 -9.95
N HIS A 198 -10.81 1.30 -11.06
CA HIS A 198 -9.41 1.72 -11.03
C HIS A 198 -9.22 3.16 -10.55
N ALA A 199 -10.17 4.03 -10.89
CA ALA A 199 -10.17 5.46 -10.57
C ALA A 199 -11.59 5.88 -10.12
N GLY A 200 -12.03 5.35 -8.97
CA GLY A 200 -13.29 5.77 -8.36
C GLY A 200 -13.18 7.16 -7.74
N ASN A 201 -14.30 7.88 -7.66
CA ASN A 201 -14.31 9.28 -7.17
C ASN A 201 -14.54 9.41 -5.66
N ILE A 202 -14.98 8.35 -4.98
CA ILE A 202 -15.38 8.41 -3.57
C ILE A 202 -14.49 7.49 -2.76
N HIS A 203 -13.50 8.10 -2.12
CA HIS A 203 -12.47 7.42 -1.35
C HIS A 203 -13.00 7.06 0.04
N GLY A 204 -12.61 5.89 0.54
CA GLY A 204 -12.89 5.48 1.93
C GLY A 204 -12.18 6.36 2.95
N GLY A 205 -12.60 6.29 4.21
CA GLY A 205 -11.97 7.06 5.30
C GLY A 205 -10.46 6.83 5.36
N ILE A 206 -10.02 5.58 5.31
CA ILE A 206 -8.59 5.22 5.36
C ILE A 206 -7.83 5.58 4.09
N GLU A 207 -8.52 5.53 2.95
CA GLU A 207 -7.98 5.88 1.63
C GLU A 207 -7.73 7.39 1.56
N THR A 208 -8.66 8.20 2.04
CA THR A 208 -8.46 9.66 2.15
C THR A 208 -7.41 9.99 3.21
N GLN A 209 -7.62 9.59 4.47
CA GLN A 209 -6.70 9.87 5.57
C GLN A 209 -6.34 8.56 6.31
N PRO A 210 -5.07 8.16 6.32
CA PRO A 210 -3.88 8.93 5.92
C PRO A 210 -3.47 8.80 4.45
N HIS A 211 -4.03 7.84 3.69
CA HIS A 211 -3.37 7.33 2.49
C HIS A 211 -3.12 8.36 1.38
N ASP A 212 -4.14 9.07 0.91
CA ASP A 212 -4.03 10.03 -0.20
C ASP A 212 -3.15 11.22 0.20
N TRP A 213 -3.28 11.67 1.45
CA TRP A 213 -2.45 12.75 1.98
C TRP A 213 -0.97 12.37 1.96
N VAL A 214 -0.61 11.18 2.45
CA VAL A 214 0.78 10.76 2.50
C VAL A 214 1.37 10.57 1.10
N HIS A 215 0.59 10.10 0.12
CA HIS A 215 1.00 10.07 -1.28
C HIS A 215 1.42 11.46 -1.78
N GLY A 216 0.53 12.45 -1.64
CA GLY A 216 0.82 13.83 -2.05
C GLY A 216 1.97 14.49 -1.27
N LEU A 217 2.07 14.23 0.03
CA LEU A 217 3.13 14.78 0.89
C LEU A 217 4.51 14.19 0.59
N VAL A 218 4.57 12.91 0.25
CA VAL A 218 5.84 12.25 -0.10
C VAL A 218 6.27 12.62 -1.52
N GLY A 219 5.34 12.57 -2.47
CA GLY A 219 5.62 12.86 -3.86
C GLY A 219 5.94 14.33 -4.07
N GLY A 220 5.07 15.23 -3.59
CA GLY A 220 5.13 16.66 -3.91
C GLY A 220 5.11 16.91 -5.42
N SER A 221 5.69 18.01 -5.84
CA SER A 221 5.89 18.37 -7.26
C SER A 221 7.26 18.98 -7.49
N ASP A 222 7.81 18.77 -8.68
CA ASP A 222 9.03 19.42 -9.13
C ASP A 222 8.85 20.94 -9.14
N PRO A 223 9.66 21.72 -8.39
CA PRO A 223 9.53 23.17 -8.34
C PRO A 223 9.83 23.87 -9.68
N GLN A 224 10.49 23.20 -10.63
CA GLN A 224 10.81 23.77 -11.95
C GLN A 224 9.77 23.44 -13.01
N SER A 225 9.37 22.16 -13.09
CA SER A 225 8.47 21.69 -14.15
C SER A 225 7.02 21.53 -13.71
N ASN A 226 6.74 21.63 -12.41
CA ASN A 226 5.45 21.33 -11.78
C ASN A 226 4.94 19.89 -12.05
N GLN A 227 5.84 18.99 -12.50
CA GLN A 227 5.52 17.58 -12.63
C GLN A 227 5.34 16.95 -11.25
N PRO A 228 4.33 16.09 -11.05
CA PRO A 228 4.17 15.37 -9.79
C PRO A 228 5.39 14.48 -9.51
N GLY A 229 5.80 14.39 -8.25
CA GLY A 229 6.70 13.32 -7.81
C GLY A 229 6.01 11.96 -7.90
N LEU A 230 6.79 10.86 -7.87
CA LEU A 230 6.22 9.53 -8.18
C LEU A 230 5.04 9.18 -7.27
N MET A 231 5.21 9.41 -5.96
CA MET A 231 4.18 9.12 -4.96
C MET A 231 2.91 10.00 -5.08
N SER A 232 2.93 11.07 -5.88
CA SER A 232 1.75 11.94 -6.08
C SER A 232 0.82 11.45 -7.19
N ASP A 233 1.24 10.47 -8.00
CA ASP A 233 0.50 10.01 -9.18
C ASP A 233 0.32 8.48 -9.16
N PRO A 234 -0.92 7.95 -9.14
CA PRO A 234 -1.17 6.51 -9.16
C PRO A 234 -0.50 5.76 -10.33
N ASP A 235 -0.29 6.40 -11.48
CA ASP A 235 0.40 5.76 -12.60
C ASP A 235 1.90 5.56 -12.35
N THR A 236 2.48 6.20 -11.32
CA THR A 236 3.92 6.11 -11.05
C THR A 236 4.28 5.75 -9.60
N ALA A 237 3.36 5.88 -8.64
CA ALA A 237 3.65 5.74 -7.21
C ALA A 237 4.34 4.41 -6.85
N ALA A 238 3.88 3.29 -7.43
CA ALA A 238 4.47 1.98 -7.17
C ALA A 238 5.89 1.77 -7.74
N LEU A 239 6.41 2.70 -8.56
CA LEU A 239 7.83 2.73 -8.94
C LEU A 239 8.73 3.13 -7.77
N ASP A 240 8.21 3.89 -6.81
CA ASP A 240 8.93 4.33 -5.62
C ASP A 240 8.95 3.22 -4.55
N PRO A 241 10.12 2.75 -4.09
CA PRO A 241 10.21 1.75 -3.03
C PRO A 241 9.51 2.14 -1.71
N ILE A 242 9.33 3.43 -1.40
CA ILE A 242 8.64 3.84 -0.17
C ILE A 242 7.13 3.56 -0.22
N PHE A 243 6.54 3.47 -1.43
CA PHE A 243 5.14 3.08 -1.67
C PHE A 243 4.77 1.83 -0.87
N TRP A 244 5.64 0.82 -0.92
CA TRP A 244 5.38 -0.48 -0.33
C TRP A 244 5.36 -0.44 1.20
N LEU A 245 6.20 0.40 1.82
CA LEU A 245 6.21 0.57 3.27
C LEU A 245 5.03 1.45 3.75
N HIS A 246 4.63 2.44 2.94
CA HIS A 246 3.40 3.20 3.16
C HIS A 246 2.17 2.30 3.12
N HIS A 247 1.98 1.54 2.05
CA HIS A 247 0.85 0.60 1.92
C HIS A 247 0.91 -0.53 2.95
N SER A 248 2.10 -0.98 3.38
CA SER A 248 2.25 -1.89 4.52
C SER A 248 1.69 -1.27 5.82
N ASN A 249 1.84 0.03 6.04
CA ASN A 249 1.20 0.72 7.16
C ASN A 249 -0.31 0.92 6.95
N ILE A 250 -0.78 1.18 5.74
CA ILE A 250 -2.24 1.20 5.44
C ILE A 250 -2.88 -0.16 5.73
N ASP A 251 -2.21 -1.24 5.34
CA ASP A 251 -2.63 -2.60 5.64
C ASP A 251 -2.62 -2.91 7.15
N ARG A 252 -1.61 -2.40 7.87
CA ARG A 252 -1.54 -2.45 9.33
C ARG A 252 -2.73 -1.73 9.97
N LEU A 253 -3.09 -0.54 9.49
CA LEU A 253 -4.22 0.22 10.04
C LEU A 253 -5.56 -0.52 9.87
N TRP A 254 -5.73 -1.28 8.78
CA TRP A 254 -6.88 -2.19 8.68
C TRP A 254 -6.82 -3.34 9.72
N ALA A 255 -5.63 -3.89 10.00
CA ALA A 255 -5.48 -4.86 11.07
C ALA A 255 -5.77 -4.27 12.46
N VAL A 256 -5.36 -3.02 12.72
CA VAL A 256 -5.68 -2.25 13.94
C VAL A 256 -7.19 -2.03 14.06
N TRP A 257 -7.85 -1.56 13.01
CA TRP A 257 -9.30 -1.34 12.95
C TRP A 257 -10.09 -2.60 13.38
N ARG A 258 -9.70 -3.77 12.89
CA ARG A 258 -10.36 -5.06 13.23
C ARG A 258 -10.08 -5.59 14.63
N ARG A 259 -9.25 -4.92 15.44
CA ARG A 259 -9.04 -5.30 16.84
C ARG A 259 -10.30 -5.15 17.69
N ASN A 260 -11.31 -4.45 17.19
CA ASN A 260 -12.63 -4.34 17.81
C ASN A 260 -13.71 -5.12 17.03
N PRO A 261 -13.73 -6.46 17.08
CA PRO A 261 -14.56 -7.28 16.21
C PRO A 261 -16.07 -7.21 16.50
N THR A 262 -16.49 -6.55 17.59
CA THR A 262 -17.92 -6.36 17.90
C THR A 262 -18.56 -5.28 17.03
N THR A 263 -17.76 -4.31 16.57
CA THR A 263 -18.25 -3.15 15.82
C THR A 263 -17.50 -2.94 14.51
N HIS A 264 -16.24 -3.37 14.40
CA HIS A 264 -15.34 -3.11 13.28
C HIS A 264 -15.13 -4.38 12.45
N THR A 265 -16.20 -4.80 11.76
CA THR A 265 -16.22 -6.00 10.93
C THR A 265 -16.19 -5.66 9.44
N ASP A 266 -15.41 -6.41 8.67
CA ASP A 266 -15.38 -6.31 7.21
C ASP A 266 -16.78 -6.49 6.60
N SER A 267 -16.98 -5.99 5.38
CA SER A 267 -18.29 -6.04 4.71
C SER A 267 -18.79 -7.49 4.54
N SER A 268 -19.98 -7.77 5.05
CA SER A 268 -20.64 -9.08 4.89
C SER A 268 -21.27 -9.27 3.50
N ALA A 269 -21.26 -8.24 2.64
CA ALA A 269 -21.86 -8.30 1.33
C ALA A 269 -21.17 -9.34 0.44
N ALA A 270 -21.94 -10.28 -0.11
CA ALA A 270 -21.41 -11.31 -1.01
C ALA A 270 -20.73 -10.71 -2.25
N LYS A 271 -21.21 -9.54 -2.72
CA LYS A 271 -20.58 -8.79 -3.81
C LYS A 271 -19.16 -8.36 -3.46
N TRP A 272 -18.91 -8.00 -2.20
CA TRP A 272 -17.58 -7.65 -1.72
C TRP A 272 -16.72 -8.91 -1.50
N SER A 273 -17.18 -9.84 -0.67
CA SER A 273 -16.35 -10.99 -0.22
C SER A 273 -15.98 -11.96 -1.34
N LYS A 274 -16.86 -12.15 -2.33
CA LYS A 274 -16.59 -12.98 -3.52
C LYS A 274 -15.82 -12.23 -4.61
N GLY A 275 -15.62 -10.92 -4.45
CA GLY A 275 -14.83 -10.08 -5.32
C GLY A 275 -15.48 -9.74 -6.68
N PRO A 276 -14.80 -8.92 -7.49
CA PRO A 276 -15.32 -8.39 -8.75
C PRO A 276 -15.68 -9.46 -9.79
N ALA A 277 -14.95 -10.58 -9.83
CA ALA A 277 -15.24 -11.69 -10.75
C ALA A 277 -16.65 -12.27 -10.55
N ALA A 278 -17.09 -12.43 -9.31
CA ALA A 278 -18.44 -12.90 -9.00
C ALA A 278 -19.53 -11.90 -9.40
N ASN A 279 -19.15 -10.64 -9.65
CA ASN A 279 -20.04 -9.58 -10.11
C ASN A 279 -20.00 -9.41 -11.64
N GLY A 280 -19.25 -10.24 -12.37
CA GLY A 280 -19.10 -10.17 -13.83
C GLY A 280 -18.00 -9.21 -14.32
N ASP A 281 -17.13 -8.74 -13.42
CA ASP A 281 -15.93 -7.99 -13.78
C ASP A 281 -14.70 -8.92 -13.83
N ARG A 282 -13.51 -8.35 -14.02
CA ARG A 282 -12.24 -9.10 -13.98
C ARG A 282 -11.86 -9.54 -12.56
N PRO A 283 -11.18 -10.69 -12.38
CA PRO A 283 -10.64 -11.11 -11.08
C PRO A 283 -9.43 -10.26 -10.67
N PHE A 284 -9.13 -10.26 -9.37
CA PHE A 284 -7.82 -9.83 -8.89
C PHE A 284 -6.81 -10.93 -9.13
N VAL A 285 -5.75 -10.60 -9.87
CA VAL A 285 -4.71 -11.56 -10.27
C VAL A 285 -3.35 -10.90 -10.17
N LEU A 286 -2.41 -11.57 -9.51
CA LEU A 286 -1.04 -11.11 -9.32
C LEU A 286 -0.03 -12.20 -9.69
N PRO A 287 1.18 -11.83 -10.17
CA PRO A 287 2.24 -12.80 -10.40
C PRO A 287 2.79 -13.38 -9.08
N LYS A 288 3.11 -14.67 -9.11
CA LYS A 288 3.89 -15.37 -8.06
C LYS A 288 5.39 -15.35 -8.39
N PRO A 289 6.27 -15.73 -7.44
CA PRO A 289 7.72 -15.84 -7.70
C PRO A 289 8.10 -16.76 -8.87
N ASP A 290 7.31 -17.81 -9.11
CA ASP A 290 7.48 -18.74 -10.24
C ASP A 290 6.95 -18.20 -11.58
N GLY A 291 6.43 -16.96 -11.62
CA GLY A 291 5.84 -16.33 -12.80
C GLY A 291 4.39 -16.74 -13.09
N SER A 292 3.83 -17.72 -12.39
CA SER A 292 2.43 -18.11 -12.56
C SER A 292 1.48 -17.16 -11.83
N ALA A 293 0.20 -17.19 -12.20
CA ALA A 293 -0.82 -16.33 -11.60
C ALA A 293 -1.31 -16.83 -10.25
N TRP A 294 -1.58 -15.89 -9.35
CA TRP A 294 -2.38 -16.08 -8.16
C TRP A 294 -3.64 -15.21 -8.26
N SER A 295 -4.81 -15.84 -8.23
CA SER A 295 -6.09 -15.16 -8.14
C SER A 295 -6.61 -15.20 -6.71
N TYR A 296 -7.22 -14.12 -6.24
CA TYR A 296 -7.76 -14.02 -4.88
C TYR A 296 -9.03 -13.18 -4.82
N THR A 297 -9.73 -13.24 -3.68
CA THR A 297 -10.91 -12.41 -3.38
C THR A 297 -10.70 -11.54 -2.15
N PRO A 298 -11.49 -10.46 -2.00
CA PRO A 298 -11.50 -9.66 -0.78
C PRO A 298 -11.79 -10.45 0.51
N GLY A 299 -12.68 -11.44 0.44
CA GLY A 299 -12.98 -12.28 1.59
C GLY A 299 -11.75 -13.05 2.08
N GLN A 300 -10.92 -13.58 1.18
CA GLN A 300 -9.67 -14.25 1.55
C GLN A 300 -8.67 -13.29 2.21
N MET A 301 -8.71 -12.00 1.84
CA MET A 301 -7.85 -10.98 2.41
C MET A 301 -8.26 -10.62 3.85
N SER A 302 -9.41 -11.09 4.33
CA SER A 302 -9.89 -10.79 5.68
C SER A 302 -9.19 -11.64 6.76
N ASP A 303 -8.71 -12.84 6.43
CA ASP A 303 -8.11 -13.78 7.40
C ASP A 303 -6.58 -13.71 7.41
N MET A 304 -6.00 -12.86 8.27
CA MET A 304 -4.54 -12.72 8.37
C MET A 304 -3.82 -14.00 8.81
N ALA A 305 -4.47 -14.85 9.62
CA ALA A 305 -3.87 -16.10 10.06
C ALA A 305 -3.70 -17.06 8.87
N ALA A 306 -4.72 -17.16 8.00
CA ALA A 306 -4.62 -17.92 6.76
C ALA A 306 -3.60 -17.33 5.77
N LEU A 307 -3.41 -16.00 5.78
CA LEU A 307 -2.40 -15.32 4.95
C LEU A 307 -0.97 -15.48 5.50
N GLY A 308 -0.81 -15.93 6.74
CA GLY A 308 0.48 -16.31 7.31
C GLY A 308 1.40 -15.16 7.68
N TYR A 309 0.87 -13.96 7.94
CA TYR A 309 1.66 -12.80 8.37
C TYR A 309 0.98 -12.00 9.49
N GLY A 310 1.76 -11.13 10.15
CA GLY A 310 1.30 -10.24 11.21
C GLY A 310 2.17 -9.00 11.35
N TYR A 311 1.84 -8.18 12.35
CA TYR A 311 2.55 -6.95 12.71
C TYR A 311 3.08 -7.06 14.14
N ASP A 312 4.24 -6.46 14.39
CA ASP A 312 4.82 -6.35 15.73
C ASP A 312 4.00 -5.47 16.69
N ASP A 313 3.30 -4.47 16.16
CA ASP A 313 2.45 -3.55 16.92
C ASP A 313 1.09 -3.34 16.24
N LEU A 314 0.01 -3.61 16.97
CA LEU A 314 -1.38 -3.36 16.60
C LEU A 314 -2.13 -2.55 17.68
N ALA A 315 -1.41 -1.76 18.47
CA ALA A 315 -2.03 -0.88 19.46
C ALA A 315 -2.90 0.19 18.78
N MET A 316 -4.10 0.42 19.33
CA MET A 316 -4.97 1.53 18.92
C MET A 316 -4.35 2.87 19.38
N PRO A 317 -4.37 3.92 18.55
CA PRO A 317 -3.97 5.26 18.97
C PRO A 317 -4.95 5.83 20.00
N ALA A 318 -4.45 6.45 21.07
CA ALA A 318 -5.28 7.06 22.13
C ALA A 318 -6.31 8.09 21.60
N ALA A 319 -5.98 8.80 20.52
CA ALA A 319 -6.90 9.74 19.88
C ALA A 319 -8.07 9.03 19.16
N ALA A 320 -7.82 7.85 18.58
CA ALA A 320 -8.86 7.02 17.97
C ALA A 320 -9.77 6.40 19.05
N GLU A 321 -9.21 5.97 20.18
CA GLU A 321 -9.98 5.51 21.35
C GLU A 321 -10.93 6.61 21.87
N LEU A 322 -10.45 7.85 21.96
CA LEU A 322 -11.27 9.00 22.40
C LEU A 322 -12.36 9.38 21.40
N ALA A 323 -12.07 9.31 20.10
CA ALA A 323 -13.06 9.55 19.04
C ALA A 323 -14.15 8.46 19.05
N GLN A 324 -13.75 7.19 19.18
CA GLN A 324 -14.67 6.07 19.33
C GLN A 324 -15.54 6.23 20.59
N ALA A 325 -14.94 6.49 21.75
CA ALA A 325 -15.65 6.72 22.99
C ALA A 325 -16.57 7.96 22.93
N ARG A 326 -16.27 8.95 22.07
CA ARG A 326 -17.15 10.09 21.83
C ARG A 326 -18.35 9.70 20.97
N LEU A 327 -18.15 8.90 19.91
CA LEU A 327 -19.24 8.41 19.06
C LEU A 327 -20.20 7.49 19.83
N GLU A 328 -19.66 6.60 20.66
CA GLU A 328 -20.44 5.74 21.57
C GLU A 328 -21.28 6.58 22.55
N ARG A 329 -20.68 7.59 23.20
CA ARG A 329 -21.41 8.51 24.10
C ARG A 329 -22.48 9.34 23.42
N LEU A 330 -22.35 9.62 22.12
CA LEU A 330 -23.33 10.37 21.34
C LEU A 330 -24.45 9.49 20.77
N GLY A 331 -24.50 8.20 21.12
CA GLY A 331 -25.57 7.28 20.71
C GLY A 331 -25.46 6.78 19.26
N PHE A 332 -24.29 6.97 18.63
CA PHE A 332 -24.00 6.45 17.30
C PHE A 332 -23.29 5.08 17.33
N GLY A 333 -22.98 4.56 18.52
CA GLY A 333 -22.54 3.19 18.74
C GLY A 333 -23.72 2.33 19.19
N SER A 334 -24.03 1.27 18.44
CA SER A 334 -25.09 0.27 18.68
C SER A 334 -26.53 0.79 18.64
N THR A 335 -27.21 0.59 17.50
CA THR A 335 -28.63 0.21 17.55
C THR A 335 -28.69 -1.30 17.74
N ASP A 336 -28.97 -1.72 18.96
CA ASP A 336 -29.36 -3.09 19.27
C ASP A 336 -30.52 -3.53 18.37
N THR A 337 -30.28 -4.58 17.59
CA THR A 337 -31.30 -5.58 17.30
C THR A 337 -31.80 -6.16 18.62
N GLN A 338 -32.96 -5.70 19.11
CA GLN A 338 -33.80 -6.50 20.00
C GLN A 338 -35.10 -6.88 19.29
N THR A 339 -35.25 -8.18 19.18
CA THR A 339 -36.43 -8.98 18.91
C THR A 339 -37.77 -8.37 19.37
N ALA A 340 -38.74 -8.36 18.46
CA ALA A 340 -40.09 -8.88 18.68
C ALA A 340 -40.56 -9.56 17.38
#